data_AF-A0A2D4P493-F1
#
_entry.id   AF-A0A2D4P493-F1
#
_cell.length_a   1.000
_cell.length_b   1.000
_cell.length_c   1.000
_cell.angle_alpha   90.00
_cell.angle_beta   90.00
_cell.angle_gamma   90.00
#
_symmetry.space_group_name_H-M   'P 1'
#
loop_
_entity.id
_entity.type
_entity.pdbx_description
1 polymer ?
#
loop_
_entity_poly.entity_id
_entity_poly.type
_entity_poly.pdbx_seq_one_letter_code
_entity_poly.pdbx_strand_id
1 'polypeptide(L)'
;ARMWGCQLRQALCSFHHQLKKGFRILPASTHWHHTVPTSPSCAWQLNDGHLELKYRDTLMRFDYFWLRDHCRSPSCYNTKTNQRSLDTASVDLTIKPQAVRVDEATLFLTWPDGHVTKYGLEWLLMNSYEGQKQQVMQPRILWNADIYQEAHVPSVDYHSFLETNEGLREFLQNFLLYGIAFVENVPPTKEDTEIIAERISLIRETIYGRMWYFTSDFSRGDTAYTKLALDRHTDTTYFQEPCGIQVFHCLRHEGTGGRTLL
;
A
#
# COMPACT_ATOMS: atom_id res chain seq x y z
N ALA A 1 28.87 16.01 -9.83
CA ALA A 1 27.56 16.22 -10.48
C ALA A 1 26.85 17.41 -9.85
N ARG A 2 25.89 18.01 -10.53
CA ARG A 2 24.91 18.96 -9.98
C ARG A 2 23.58 18.24 -9.87
N MET A 3 23.01 18.20 -8.67
CA MET A 3 21.78 17.45 -8.40
C MET A 3 20.82 18.26 -7.54
N TRP A 4 19.52 18.13 -7.84
CA TRP A 4 18.46 18.47 -6.90
C TRP A 4 17.99 17.22 -6.19
N GLY A 5 17.59 17.37 -4.93
CA GLY A 5 16.92 16.34 -4.18
C GLY A 5 15.88 16.88 -3.22
N CYS A 6 14.97 15.98 -2.85
CA CYS A 6 14.00 16.19 -1.80
C CYS A 6 13.74 14.88 -1.04
N GLN A 7 13.03 14.99 0.09
CA GLN A 7 12.64 13.90 0.95
C GLN A 7 11.12 13.94 1.00
N LEU A 8 10.46 12.82 0.80
CA LEU A 8 9.00 12.76 0.89
C LEU A 8 8.58 12.04 2.17
N ARG A 9 7.42 12.41 2.69
CA ARG A 9 6.71 11.54 3.62
C ARG A 9 6.22 10.32 2.84
N GLN A 10 6.49 9.13 3.37
CA GLN A 10 5.87 7.92 2.86
C GLN A 10 4.36 8.03 3.10
N ALA A 11 3.59 8.09 2.03
CA ALA A 11 2.15 7.92 2.12
C ALA A 11 1.87 6.43 2.35
N LEU A 12 1.10 6.10 3.40
CA LEU A 12 0.59 4.75 3.60
C LEU A 12 -0.51 4.48 2.56
N CYS A 13 -0.11 4.18 1.32
CA CYS A 13 -1.05 3.80 0.27
C CYS A 13 -1.42 2.33 0.42
N SER A 14 -2.60 2.05 0.97
CA SER A 14 -3.22 0.72 0.88
C SER A 14 -3.82 0.53 -0.52
N PHE A 15 -3.01 0.09 -1.50
CA PHE A 15 -3.51 -0.36 -2.80
C PHE A 15 -4.20 -1.73 -2.68
N HIS A 16 -5.43 -1.76 -2.18
CA HIS A 16 -6.15 -3.02 -1.92
C HIS A 16 -7.09 -3.49 -3.04
N HIS A 17 -7.15 -2.82 -4.21
CA HIS A 17 -8.22 -3.15 -5.16
C HIS A 17 -7.90 -3.44 -6.63
N GLN A 18 -6.66 -3.32 -7.16
CA GLN A 18 -6.47 -3.56 -8.61
C GLN A 18 -5.20 -4.28 -9.09
N LEU A 19 -4.38 -4.89 -8.23
CA LEU A 19 -3.16 -5.58 -8.68
C LEU A 19 -3.35 -6.98 -9.28
N LYS A 20 -4.59 -7.47 -9.48
CA LYS A 20 -4.83 -8.84 -9.99
C LYS A 20 -4.80 -9.00 -11.52
N LYS A 21 -4.60 -7.95 -12.32
CA LYS A 21 -4.53 -8.06 -13.79
C LYS A 21 -3.14 -7.65 -14.30
N GLY A 22 -2.22 -8.60 -14.36
CA GLY A 22 -0.88 -8.33 -14.89
C GLY A 22 0.08 -9.51 -15.03
N PHE A 23 -0.28 -10.72 -14.56
CA PHE A 23 0.58 -11.89 -14.75
C PHE A 23 0.05 -12.78 -15.86
N ARG A 24 0.77 -12.86 -16.98
CA ARG A 24 0.57 -13.90 -17.99
C ARG A 24 1.20 -15.20 -17.48
N ILE A 25 0.36 -16.12 -17.02
CA ILE A 25 0.72 -17.53 -16.85
C ILE A 25 0.05 -18.29 -18.00
N LEU A 26 0.83 -19.08 -18.74
CA LEU A 26 0.41 -19.88 -19.89
C LEU A 26 -0.78 -20.80 -19.55
N PRO A 27 -1.80 -20.97 -20.42
CA PRO A 27 -2.96 -21.79 -20.09
C PRO A 27 -2.68 -23.27 -20.37
N ALA A 28 -2.93 -24.12 -19.38
CA ALA A 28 -3.23 -25.54 -19.60
C ALA A 28 -4.74 -25.69 -19.81
N SER A 29 -5.12 -26.26 -20.96
CA SER A 29 -6.52 -26.51 -21.33
C SER A 29 -7.18 -27.52 -20.39
N THR A 30 -8.26 -27.11 -19.72
CA THR A 30 -9.14 -28.06 -19.03
C THR A 30 -10.60 -27.75 -19.42
N HIS A 31 -11.25 -28.69 -20.09
CA HIS A 31 -12.67 -28.61 -20.40
C HIS A 31 -13.49 -28.78 -19.12
N TRP A 32 -14.38 -27.84 -18.81
CA TRP A 32 -15.33 -27.95 -17.71
C TRP A 32 -16.75 -28.05 -18.27
N HIS A 33 -17.43 -29.15 -17.96
CA HIS A 33 -18.85 -29.30 -18.18
C HIS A 33 -19.62 -28.44 -17.15
N HIS A 34 -20.58 -27.64 -17.62
CA HIS A 34 -21.46 -26.88 -16.76
C HIS A 34 -22.44 -27.81 -16.04
N THR A 35 -22.19 -28.07 -14.76
CA THR A 35 -23.24 -28.44 -13.81
C THR A 35 -23.49 -27.27 -12.87
N VAL A 36 -24.75 -26.82 -12.81
CA VAL A 36 -25.24 -25.77 -11.93
C VAL A 36 -25.03 -26.19 -10.47
N PRO A 37 -24.27 -25.44 -9.64
CA PRO A 37 -24.19 -25.73 -8.21
C PRO A 37 -25.46 -25.21 -7.52
N THR A 38 -26.20 -26.13 -6.93
CA THR A 38 -27.32 -25.89 -6.02
C THR A 38 -26.79 -25.51 -4.62
N SER A 39 -27.42 -24.48 -4.03
CA SER A 39 -27.32 -23.97 -2.65
C SER A 39 -26.09 -23.10 -2.27
N PRO A 40 -26.27 -21.95 -1.58
CA PRO A 40 -25.14 -21.23 -1.00
C PRO A 40 -24.54 -22.08 0.12
N SER A 41 -23.26 -22.42 0.01
CA SER A 41 -22.51 -23.26 0.97
C SER A 41 -22.15 -22.51 2.26
N CYS A 42 -23.07 -21.70 2.79
CA CYS A 42 -22.85 -20.93 3.99
C CYS A 42 -23.43 -21.65 5.21
N ALA A 43 -22.56 -22.03 6.14
CA ALA A 43 -22.94 -22.64 7.42
C ALA A 43 -22.36 -21.82 8.56
N TRP A 44 -23.07 -21.73 9.68
CA TRP A 44 -22.62 -20.98 10.84
C TRP A 44 -22.97 -21.68 12.15
N GLN A 45 -22.17 -21.42 13.17
CA GLN A 45 -22.36 -21.93 14.52
C GLN A 45 -22.00 -20.85 15.55
N LEU A 46 -22.81 -20.72 16.60
CA LEU A 46 -22.50 -19.87 17.75
C LEU A 46 -21.77 -20.69 18.79
N ASN A 47 -20.63 -20.18 19.23
CA ASN A 47 -19.86 -20.69 20.36
C ASN A 47 -19.84 -19.64 21.47
N ASP A 48 -19.33 -19.99 22.66
CA ASP A 48 -19.46 -19.08 23.81
C ASP A 48 -18.82 -17.71 23.63
N GLY A 49 -17.74 -17.59 22.84
CA GLY A 49 -17.04 -16.32 22.62
C GLY A 49 -16.97 -15.84 21.17
N HIS A 50 -17.48 -16.61 20.20
CA HIS A 50 -17.32 -16.27 18.79
C HIS A 50 -18.35 -16.92 17.87
N LEU A 51 -18.54 -16.33 16.71
CA LEU A 51 -19.23 -16.90 15.57
C LEU A 51 -18.24 -17.68 14.71
N GLU A 52 -18.54 -18.95 14.43
CA GLU A 52 -17.93 -19.68 13.33
C GLU A 52 -18.80 -19.52 12.08
N LEU A 53 -18.18 -19.13 10.97
CA LEU A 53 -18.84 -18.90 9.69
C LEU A 53 -18.03 -19.57 8.59
N LYS A 54 -18.60 -20.61 7.98
CA LYS A 54 -18.05 -21.25 6.78
C LYS A 54 -18.66 -20.59 5.55
N TYR A 55 -17.81 -20.03 4.70
CA TYR A 55 -18.20 -19.47 3.41
C TYR A 55 -17.19 -19.92 2.36
N ARG A 56 -17.69 -20.57 1.28
CA ARG A 56 -16.84 -21.33 0.34
C ARG A 56 -16.04 -22.40 1.11
N ASP A 57 -14.75 -22.50 0.85
CA ASP A 57 -13.84 -23.45 1.50
C ASP A 57 -13.13 -22.88 2.74
N THR A 58 -13.52 -21.68 3.18
CA THR A 58 -12.90 -21.00 4.32
C THR A 58 -13.83 -21.03 5.53
N LEU A 59 -13.35 -21.62 6.63
CA LEU A 59 -13.97 -21.50 7.95
C LEU A 59 -13.35 -20.31 8.68
N MET A 60 -14.16 -19.29 8.97
CA MET A 60 -13.74 -18.07 9.64
C MET A 60 -14.24 -18.03 11.07
N ARG A 61 -13.47 -17.42 11.97
CA ARG A 61 -13.85 -17.20 13.37
C ARG A 61 -13.89 -15.72 13.69
N PHE A 62 -15.03 -15.27 14.20
CA PHE A 62 -15.24 -13.87 14.54
C PHE A 62 -15.67 -13.72 15.98
N ASP A 63 -14.85 -13.03 16.76
CA ASP A 63 -15.21 -12.57 18.09
C ASP A 63 -16.45 -11.63 18.02
N TYR A 64 -17.37 -11.78 18.97
CA TYR A 64 -18.62 -11.00 18.97
C TYR A 64 -18.39 -9.52 19.25
N PHE A 65 -17.45 -9.18 20.12
CA PHE A 65 -17.06 -7.81 20.37
C PHE A 65 -16.47 -7.19 19.10
N TRP A 66 -15.61 -7.91 18.37
CA TRP A 66 -15.08 -7.44 17.09
C TRP A 66 -16.20 -7.17 16.07
N LEU A 67 -17.17 -8.09 15.95
CA LEU A 67 -18.33 -7.93 15.07
C LEU A 67 -19.23 -6.75 15.48
N ARG A 68 -19.32 -6.39 16.76
CA ARG A 68 -20.05 -5.20 17.19
C ARG A 68 -19.25 -3.92 16.95
N ASP A 69 -17.97 -3.94 17.27
CA ASP A 69 -17.04 -2.81 17.13
C ASP A 69 -16.85 -2.38 15.66
N HIS A 70 -16.86 -3.34 14.73
CA HIS A 70 -16.65 -3.09 13.30
C HIS A 70 -17.95 -2.88 12.50
N CYS A 71 -19.07 -2.65 13.21
CA CYS A 71 -20.37 -2.47 12.60
C CYS A 71 -20.35 -1.37 11.52
N ARG A 72 -20.88 -1.69 10.33
CA ARG A 72 -20.92 -0.79 9.16
C ARG A 72 -22.27 -0.10 8.97
N SER A 73 -23.14 -0.09 9.98
CA SER A 73 -24.40 0.64 9.94
C SER A 73 -24.15 2.17 9.95
N PRO A 74 -25.07 2.99 9.42
CA PRO A 74 -24.89 4.45 9.39
C PRO A 74 -24.68 5.11 10.76
N SER A 75 -25.15 4.48 11.85
CA SER A 75 -24.92 4.99 13.22
C SER A 75 -23.53 4.64 13.76
N CYS A 76 -22.87 3.61 13.22
CA CYS A 76 -21.57 3.13 13.70
C CYS A 76 -20.42 3.49 12.77
N TYR A 77 -20.70 3.82 11.50
CA TYR A 77 -19.68 4.08 10.48
C TYR A 77 -20.13 5.12 9.46
N ASN A 78 -19.28 6.12 9.23
CA ASN A 78 -19.46 7.09 8.17
C ASN A 78 -18.82 6.60 6.87
N THR A 79 -19.64 6.15 5.91
CA THR A 79 -19.18 5.63 4.62
C THR A 79 -18.57 6.68 3.70
N LYS A 80 -18.80 7.97 3.94
CA LYS A 80 -18.20 9.05 3.15
C LYS A 80 -16.77 9.35 3.57
N THR A 81 -16.48 9.30 4.88
CA THR A 81 -15.15 9.61 5.43
C THR A 81 -14.34 8.36 5.78
N ASN A 82 -14.96 7.19 5.71
CA ASN A 82 -14.40 5.92 6.16
C ASN A 82 -14.01 5.88 7.65
N GLN A 83 -14.75 6.60 8.49
CA GLN A 83 -14.48 6.71 9.93
C GLN A 83 -15.51 5.91 10.73
N ARG A 84 -15.04 5.24 11.78
CA ARG A 84 -15.91 4.62 12.79
C ARG A 84 -16.42 5.71 13.74
N SER A 85 -17.71 5.64 14.04
CA SER A 85 -18.40 6.53 14.99
C SER A 85 -18.74 5.83 16.30
N LEU A 86 -18.74 4.50 16.31
CA LEU A 86 -18.96 3.71 17.52
C LEU A 86 -17.78 3.87 18.49
N ASP A 87 -18.09 4.21 19.75
CA ASP A 87 -17.15 4.18 20.85
C ASP A 87 -16.89 2.74 21.29
N THR A 88 -15.68 2.24 21.06
CA THR A 88 -15.26 0.89 21.45
C THR A 88 -15.43 0.64 22.93
N ALA A 89 -15.24 1.65 23.79
CA ALA A 89 -15.39 1.50 25.24
C ALA A 89 -16.87 1.36 25.68
N SER A 90 -17.81 1.75 24.83
CA SER A 90 -19.25 1.60 25.08
C SER A 90 -19.78 0.19 24.79
N VAL A 91 -18.99 -0.66 24.12
CA VAL A 91 -19.39 -2.02 23.78
C VAL A 91 -19.12 -2.95 24.97
N ASP A 92 -20.13 -3.73 25.37
CA ASP A 92 -19.98 -4.76 26.39
C ASP A 92 -19.00 -5.84 25.91
N LEU A 93 -17.93 -6.09 26.68
CA LEU A 93 -16.92 -7.11 26.40
C LEU A 93 -17.49 -8.53 26.31
N THR A 94 -18.66 -8.75 26.91
CA THR A 94 -19.37 -10.03 26.91
C THR A 94 -20.52 -10.09 25.91
N ILE A 95 -20.64 -9.09 25.03
CA ILE A 95 -21.75 -8.99 24.06
C ILE A 95 -21.87 -10.25 23.21
N LYS A 96 -23.09 -10.74 23.06
CA LYS A 96 -23.44 -11.86 22.15
C LYS A 96 -24.67 -11.49 21.33
N PRO A 97 -24.75 -11.91 20.06
CA PRO A 97 -25.96 -11.71 19.27
C PRO A 97 -27.10 -12.55 19.85
N GLN A 98 -28.30 -11.96 19.93
CA GLN A 98 -29.53 -12.67 20.27
C GLN A 98 -30.07 -13.48 19.09
N ALA A 99 -29.80 -13.03 17.87
CA ALA A 99 -30.19 -13.74 16.65
C ALA A 99 -29.13 -13.59 15.58
N VAL A 100 -28.93 -14.67 14.82
CA VAL A 100 -28.07 -14.70 13.64
C VAL A 100 -28.88 -15.22 12.47
N ARG A 101 -28.79 -14.52 11.34
CA ARG A 101 -29.38 -14.94 10.07
C ARG A 101 -28.37 -14.72 8.97
N VAL A 102 -28.30 -15.64 8.02
CA VAL A 102 -27.51 -15.47 6.80
C VAL A 102 -28.45 -15.63 5.61
N ASP A 103 -28.32 -14.75 4.62
CA ASP A 103 -28.88 -14.98 3.28
C ASP A 103 -27.76 -15.32 2.29
N GLU A 104 -28.01 -15.25 0.99
CA GLU A 104 -27.04 -15.67 -0.04
C GLU A 104 -25.68 -14.95 0.04
N ALA A 105 -25.68 -13.69 0.48
CA ALA A 105 -24.47 -12.84 0.43
C ALA A 105 -24.21 -12.05 1.73
N THR A 106 -25.12 -12.08 2.69
CA THR A 106 -25.10 -11.19 3.85
C THR A 106 -25.35 -11.93 5.17
N LEU A 107 -24.49 -11.67 6.16
CA LEU A 107 -24.69 -12.00 7.57
C LEU A 107 -25.44 -10.87 8.27
N PHE A 108 -26.45 -11.24 9.07
CA PHE A 108 -27.22 -10.36 9.93
C PHE A 108 -27.06 -10.81 11.39
N LEU A 109 -26.78 -9.86 12.27
CA LEU A 109 -26.65 -10.06 13.71
C LEU A 109 -27.59 -9.09 14.42
N THR A 110 -28.47 -9.60 15.27
CA THR A 110 -29.30 -8.79 16.16
C THR A 110 -28.69 -8.81 17.55
N TRP A 111 -28.39 -7.64 18.11
CA TRP A 111 -27.76 -7.47 19.41
C TRP A 111 -28.78 -7.26 20.54
N PRO A 112 -28.37 -7.38 21.83
CA PRO A 112 -29.28 -7.23 22.96
C PRO A 112 -29.98 -5.86 23.07
N ASP A 113 -29.37 -4.82 22.52
CA ASP A 113 -29.93 -3.46 22.42
C ASP A 113 -30.94 -3.30 21.26
N GLY A 114 -31.24 -4.39 20.54
CA GLY A 114 -32.08 -4.39 19.34
C GLY A 114 -31.36 -3.89 18.08
N HIS A 115 -30.09 -3.49 18.16
CA HIS A 115 -29.31 -3.06 17.00
C HIS A 115 -29.12 -4.23 16.03
N VAL A 116 -29.18 -3.95 14.73
CA VAL A 116 -28.93 -4.95 13.69
C VAL A 116 -27.71 -4.57 12.88
N THR A 117 -26.68 -5.42 12.95
CA THR A 117 -25.48 -5.30 12.12
C THR A 117 -25.60 -6.18 10.88
N LYS A 118 -25.10 -5.67 9.75
CA LYS A 118 -25.08 -6.37 8.46
C LYS A 118 -23.66 -6.40 7.91
N TYR A 119 -23.23 -7.57 7.43
CA TYR A 119 -21.93 -7.78 6.82
C TYR A 119 -22.06 -8.56 5.52
N GLY A 120 -21.41 -8.10 4.45
CA GLY A 120 -21.24 -8.93 3.25
C GLY A 120 -20.28 -10.09 3.54
N LEU A 121 -20.60 -11.30 3.09
CA LEU A 121 -19.79 -12.51 3.32
C LEU A 121 -18.38 -12.37 2.71
N GLU A 122 -18.26 -11.72 1.55
CA GLU A 122 -16.95 -11.42 0.95
C GLU A 122 -16.13 -10.43 1.79
N TRP A 123 -16.79 -9.43 2.39
CA TRP A 123 -16.11 -8.49 3.28
C TRP A 123 -15.59 -9.21 4.53
N LEU A 124 -16.41 -10.10 5.12
CA LEU A 124 -15.98 -10.94 6.23
C LEU A 124 -14.80 -11.83 5.85
N LEU A 125 -14.83 -12.45 4.66
CA LEU A 125 -13.70 -13.22 4.15
C LEU A 125 -12.43 -12.37 4.09
N MET A 126 -12.48 -11.20 3.45
CA MET A 126 -11.32 -10.30 3.30
C MET A 126 -10.79 -9.75 4.63
N ASN A 127 -11.62 -9.69 5.68
CA ASN A 127 -11.27 -9.11 6.99
C ASN A 127 -11.18 -10.16 8.12
N SER A 128 -11.32 -11.45 7.79
CA SER A 128 -11.09 -12.55 8.71
C SER A 128 -9.60 -12.81 8.88
N TYR A 129 -9.22 -13.41 10.01
CA TYR A 129 -7.85 -13.86 10.23
C TYR A 129 -7.43 -14.88 9.14
N GLU A 130 -8.33 -15.79 8.77
CA GLU A 130 -8.09 -16.81 7.75
C GLU A 130 -7.92 -16.23 6.35
N GLY A 131 -8.71 -15.21 5.98
CA GLY A 131 -8.58 -14.53 4.70
C GLY A 131 -7.37 -13.60 4.63
N GLN A 132 -6.99 -12.96 5.74
CA GLN A 132 -5.78 -12.12 5.79
C GLN A 132 -4.49 -12.93 5.70
N LYS A 133 -4.44 -14.20 6.15
CA LYS A 133 -3.29 -15.09 5.91
C LYS A 133 -2.97 -15.27 4.42
N GLN A 134 -3.96 -15.08 3.55
CA GLN A 134 -3.80 -15.17 2.10
C GLN A 134 -3.43 -13.83 1.46
N GLN A 135 -3.47 -12.72 2.21
CA GLN A 135 -3.09 -11.42 1.70
C GLN A 135 -1.58 -11.22 1.82
N VAL A 136 -0.93 -11.17 0.66
CA VAL A 136 0.48 -10.78 0.55
C VAL A 136 0.59 -9.32 0.99
N MET A 137 1.33 -9.06 2.09
CA MET A 137 1.89 -7.74 2.36
C MET A 137 2.51 -7.24 1.05
N GLN A 138 2.20 -6.00 0.63
CA GLN A 138 2.59 -5.41 -0.66
C GLN A 138 3.80 -6.12 -1.29
N PRO A 139 3.64 -6.79 -2.43
CA PRO A 139 4.68 -7.67 -2.97
C PRO A 139 5.97 -6.89 -3.14
N ARG A 140 7.10 -7.50 -2.75
CA ARG A 140 8.45 -6.96 -2.92
C ARG A 140 9.29 -8.02 -3.59
N ILE A 141 10.15 -7.59 -4.51
CA ILE A 141 11.14 -8.43 -5.17
C ILE A 141 12.48 -8.12 -4.52
N LEU A 142 13.12 -9.14 -3.95
CA LEU A 142 14.52 -9.01 -3.53
C LEU A 142 15.39 -9.14 -4.77
N TRP A 143 16.30 -8.19 -4.98
CA TRP A 143 17.11 -8.12 -6.19
C TRP A 143 18.57 -7.82 -5.86
N ASN A 144 19.44 -8.28 -6.76
CA ASN A 144 20.80 -7.83 -6.92
C ASN A 144 20.94 -7.25 -8.35
N ALA A 145 22.16 -6.89 -8.76
CA ALA A 145 22.40 -6.30 -10.07
C ALA A 145 21.88 -7.18 -11.23
N ASP A 146 22.14 -8.50 -11.18
CA ASP A 146 21.76 -9.43 -12.25
C ASP A 146 20.22 -9.55 -12.34
N ILE A 147 19.54 -9.74 -11.21
CA ILE A 147 18.08 -9.85 -11.14
C ILE A 147 17.41 -8.58 -11.66
N TYR A 148 17.89 -7.40 -11.26
CA TYR A 148 17.30 -6.13 -11.69
C TYR A 148 17.51 -5.87 -13.19
N GLN A 149 18.67 -6.24 -13.73
CA GLN A 149 18.95 -6.15 -15.17
C GLN A 149 18.06 -7.11 -15.98
N GLU A 150 17.95 -8.37 -15.55
CA GLU A 150 17.09 -9.38 -16.19
C GLU A 150 15.60 -9.00 -16.15
N ALA A 151 15.16 -8.28 -15.11
CA ALA A 151 13.80 -7.82 -15.00
C ALA A 151 13.41 -6.74 -16.04
N HIS A 152 14.40 -6.07 -16.67
CA HIS A 152 14.19 -4.99 -17.65
C HIS A 152 13.15 -3.97 -17.17
N VAL A 153 13.23 -3.55 -15.90
CA VAL A 153 12.28 -2.62 -15.29
C VAL A 153 12.32 -1.29 -16.05
N PRO A 154 11.21 -0.87 -16.70
CA PRO A 154 11.22 0.32 -17.52
C PRO A 154 11.24 1.59 -16.66
N SER A 155 11.99 2.59 -17.13
CA SER A 155 11.82 3.97 -16.72
C SER A 155 10.51 4.53 -17.29
N VAL A 156 9.87 5.45 -16.58
CA VAL A 156 8.67 6.15 -17.07
C VAL A 156 9.08 7.48 -17.69
N ASP A 157 8.51 7.82 -18.84
CA ASP A 157 8.74 9.12 -19.48
C ASP A 157 8.11 10.27 -18.65
N TYR A 158 8.80 11.42 -18.58
CA TYR A 158 8.37 12.61 -17.85
C TYR A 158 6.91 13.03 -18.13
N HIS A 159 6.52 13.12 -19.41
CA HIS A 159 5.17 13.54 -19.77
C HIS A 159 4.13 12.50 -19.36
N SER A 160 4.42 11.23 -19.63
CA SER A 160 3.52 10.14 -19.21
C SER A 160 3.33 10.11 -17.70
N PHE A 161 4.41 10.30 -16.93
CA PHE A 161 4.40 10.32 -15.47
C PHE A 161 3.50 11.45 -14.91
N LEU A 162 3.60 12.66 -15.47
CA LEU A 162 2.84 13.80 -14.98
C LEU A 162 1.38 13.79 -15.45
N GLU A 163 1.15 13.50 -16.72
CA GLU A 163 -0.12 13.77 -17.40
C GLU A 163 -1.08 12.58 -17.36
N THR A 164 -0.61 11.36 -17.02
CA THR A 164 -1.44 10.15 -17.03
C THR A 164 -1.48 9.44 -15.69
N ASN A 165 -2.58 8.75 -15.40
CA ASN A 165 -2.68 7.88 -14.23
C ASN A 165 -1.92 6.57 -14.46
N GLU A 166 -1.81 6.14 -15.71
CA GLU A 166 -1.10 4.95 -16.14
C GLU A 166 0.41 5.08 -15.87
N GLY A 167 1.03 6.20 -16.26
CA GLY A 167 2.45 6.46 -16.02
C GLY A 167 2.77 6.58 -14.53
N LEU A 168 1.94 7.31 -13.76
CA LEU A 168 2.09 7.36 -12.30
C LEU A 168 1.93 5.97 -11.67
N ARG A 169 0.94 5.18 -12.12
CA ARG A 169 0.72 3.81 -11.62
C ARG A 169 1.91 2.91 -11.92
N GLU A 170 2.47 2.97 -13.12
CA GLU A 170 3.66 2.19 -13.51
C GLU A 170 4.86 2.54 -12.64
N PHE A 171 5.13 3.84 -12.47
CA PHE A 171 6.19 4.32 -11.57
C PHE A 171 6.00 3.80 -10.14
N LEU A 172 4.81 3.97 -9.56
CA LEU A 172 4.51 3.55 -8.19
C LEU A 172 4.57 2.03 -8.03
N GLN A 173 4.17 1.26 -9.05
CA GLN A 173 4.28 -0.19 -9.03
C GLN A 173 5.74 -0.64 -9.01
N ASN A 174 6.57 -0.08 -9.89
CA ASN A 174 8.00 -0.36 -9.92
C ASN A 174 8.67 0.02 -8.58
N PHE A 175 8.34 1.21 -8.06
CA PHE A 175 8.84 1.70 -6.78
C PHE A 175 8.43 0.80 -5.60
N LEU A 176 7.18 0.34 -5.53
CA LEU A 176 6.72 -0.53 -4.44
C LEU A 176 7.29 -1.95 -4.54
N LEU A 177 7.50 -2.46 -5.76
CA LEU A 177 8.05 -3.80 -5.99
C LEU A 177 9.55 -3.87 -5.71
N TYR A 178 10.32 -2.90 -6.22
CA TYR A 178 11.78 -2.93 -6.18
C TYR A 178 12.40 -1.93 -5.18
N GLY A 179 11.62 -1.01 -4.62
CA GLY A 179 12.13 0.06 -3.74
C GLY A 179 12.76 1.24 -4.49
N ILE A 180 12.88 1.16 -5.83
CA ILE A 180 13.43 2.19 -6.71
C ILE A 180 12.61 2.26 -8.00
N ALA A 181 12.58 3.44 -8.63
CA ALA A 181 11.99 3.68 -9.94
C ALA A 181 12.59 4.94 -10.57
N PHE A 182 12.56 5.04 -11.90
CA PHE A 182 13.18 6.14 -12.64
C PHE A 182 12.14 6.87 -13.49
N VAL A 183 12.26 8.19 -13.54
CA VAL A 183 11.58 9.04 -14.52
C VAL A 183 12.65 9.61 -15.45
N GLU A 184 12.48 9.42 -16.75
CA GLU A 184 13.42 9.88 -17.78
C GLU A 184 12.88 11.12 -18.51
N ASN A 185 13.77 11.81 -19.23
CA ASN A 185 13.45 13.02 -20.00
C ASN A 185 12.93 14.20 -19.18
N VAL A 186 13.26 14.25 -17.88
CA VAL A 186 12.94 15.38 -17.01
C VAL A 186 13.81 16.59 -17.37
N PRO A 187 13.25 17.78 -17.62
CA PRO A 187 14.05 18.97 -17.85
C PRO A 187 14.89 19.31 -16.60
N PRO A 188 16.19 19.64 -16.73
CA PRO A 188 17.13 19.71 -15.61
C PRO A 188 16.99 21.00 -14.78
N THR A 189 15.80 21.26 -14.24
CA THR A 189 15.46 22.42 -13.42
C THR A 189 15.03 22.00 -12.01
N LYS A 190 15.03 22.95 -11.07
CA LYS A 190 14.51 22.72 -9.72
C LYS A 190 13.00 22.49 -9.78
N GLU A 191 12.33 23.30 -10.59
CA GLU A 191 10.90 23.39 -10.73
C GLU A 191 10.32 22.06 -11.24
N ASP A 192 10.92 21.47 -12.28
CA ASP A 192 10.51 20.16 -12.80
C ASP A 192 10.76 19.03 -11.78
N THR A 193 11.83 19.13 -10.98
CA THR A 193 12.08 18.19 -9.88
C THR A 193 10.99 18.26 -8.81
N GLU A 194 10.61 19.48 -8.43
CA GLU A 194 9.58 19.75 -7.42
C GLU A 194 8.20 19.28 -7.90
N ILE A 195 7.86 19.52 -9.16
CA ILE A 195 6.60 19.04 -9.78
C ILE A 195 6.51 17.50 -9.72
N ILE A 196 7.57 16.78 -10.07
CA ILE A 196 7.60 15.31 -9.97
C ILE A 196 7.43 14.86 -8.52
N ALA A 197 8.20 15.46 -7.60
CA ALA A 197 8.15 15.12 -6.19
C ALA A 197 6.75 15.26 -5.60
N GLU A 198 6.06 16.37 -5.91
CA GLU A 198 4.70 16.66 -5.48
C GLU A 198 3.65 15.75 -6.12
N ARG A 199 3.91 15.26 -7.34
CA ARG A 199 3.07 14.24 -7.99
C ARG A 199 3.13 12.89 -7.26
N ILE A 200 4.25 12.57 -6.60
CA ILE A 200 4.42 11.35 -5.81
C ILE A 200 3.80 11.50 -4.41
N SER A 201 4.20 12.52 -3.66
CA SER A 201 3.79 12.75 -2.26
C SER A 201 4.13 14.17 -1.81
N LEU A 202 3.84 14.48 -0.55
CA LEU A 202 4.23 15.73 0.09
C LEU A 202 5.74 15.76 0.36
N ILE A 203 6.38 16.84 -0.08
CA ILE A 203 7.76 17.14 0.25
C ILE A 203 7.88 17.46 1.75
N ARG A 204 8.78 16.76 2.42
CA ARG A 204 9.15 16.97 3.82
C ARG A 204 10.28 17.99 3.89
N GLU A 205 9.97 19.14 4.47
CA GLU A 205 11.00 20.11 4.82
C GLU A 205 11.88 19.61 5.97
N THR A 206 13.19 19.76 5.84
CA THR A 206 14.17 19.36 6.86
C THR A 206 15.15 20.51 7.15
N ILE A 207 16.15 20.26 7.98
CA ILE A 207 17.25 21.21 8.23
C ILE A 207 18.01 21.59 6.95
N TYR A 208 17.85 20.81 5.87
CA TYR A 208 18.44 21.08 4.57
C TYR A 208 17.57 21.96 3.66
N GLY A 209 16.36 22.30 4.12
CA GLY A 209 15.33 23.02 3.37
C GLY A 209 14.28 22.10 2.76
N ARG A 210 13.32 22.67 2.04
CA ARG A 210 12.30 21.93 1.27
C ARG A 210 12.90 21.16 0.09
N MET A 211 13.76 21.84 -0.68
CA MET A 211 14.54 21.31 -1.78
C MET A 211 16.01 21.64 -1.51
N TRP A 212 16.92 20.72 -1.80
CA TRP A 212 18.35 20.98 -1.70
C TRP A 212 19.06 20.69 -3.00
N TYR A 213 19.98 21.58 -3.31
CA TYR A 213 20.93 21.43 -4.38
C TYR A 213 22.24 20.97 -3.76
N PHE A 214 22.89 19.98 -4.38
CA PHE A 214 24.23 19.62 -4.00
C PHE A 214 25.17 19.55 -5.20
N THR A 215 26.36 20.07 -4.93
CA THR A 215 27.56 20.02 -5.76
C THR A 215 28.74 19.86 -4.80
N SER A 216 29.87 19.40 -5.30
CA SER A 216 31.07 19.17 -4.49
C SER A 216 31.80 20.48 -4.15
N ASP A 217 31.13 21.41 -3.48
CA ASP A 217 31.60 22.76 -3.14
C ASP A 217 31.86 22.99 -1.65
N PHE A 218 31.67 21.97 -0.80
CA PHE A 218 31.79 22.07 0.66
C PHE A 218 30.89 23.15 1.29
N SER A 219 29.80 23.56 0.62
CA SER A 219 28.91 24.63 1.09
C SER A 219 28.12 24.27 2.36
N ARG A 220 28.08 22.99 2.73
CA ARG A 220 27.44 22.49 3.95
C ARG A 220 28.38 21.54 4.70
N GLY A 221 28.20 21.45 6.03
CA GLY A 221 28.92 20.52 6.90
C GLY A 221 28.47 19.06 6.75
N ASP A 222 28.31 18.59 5.51
CA ASP A 222 27.82 17.27 5.15
C ASP A 222 28.73 16.65 4.07
N THR A 223 29.06 15.37 4.21
CA THR A 223 29.98 14.65 3.32
C THR A 223 29.45 14.58 1.87
N ALA A 224 28.12 14.68 1.67
CA ALA A 224 27.50 14.76 0.36
C ALA A 224 27.95 15.97 -0.48
N TYR A 225 28.47 17.02 0.16
CA TYR A 225 28.98 18.23 -0.50
C TYR A 225 30.48 18.16 -0.80
N THR A 226 31.08 16.98 -0.69
CA THR A 226 32.51 16.76 -0.94
C THR A 226 32.75 15.94 -2.23
N LYS A 227 34.00 15.58 -2.51
CA LYS A 227 34.37 14.62 -3.57
C LYS A 227 34.69 13.23 -3.02
N LEU A 228 34.48 13.01 -1.72
CA LEU A 228 34.72 11.71 -1.09
C LEU A 228 33.66 10.72 -1.56
N ALA A 229 34.06 9.47 -1.71
CA ALA A 229 33.11 8.40 -2.03
C ALA A 229 32.15 8.21 -0.84
N LEU A 230 30.86 8.14 -1.14
CA LEU A 230 29.84 7.72 -0.20
C LEU A 230 29.58 6.23 -0.42
N ASP A 231 29.84 5.41 0.60
CA ASP A 231 29.45 4.00 0.59
C ASP A 231 27.94 3.88 0.84
N ARG A 232 27.38 2.67 0.73
CA ARG A 232 25.97 2.38 1.00
C ARG A 232 25.53 2.93 2.36
N HIS A 233 24.47 3.72 2.36
CA HIS A 233 23.90 4.33 3.57
C HIS A 233 22.42 4.62 3.38
N THR A 234 21.75 4.92 4.48
CA THR A 234 20.42 5.52 4.48
C THR A 234 20.52 6.94 5.00
N ASP A 235 19.80 7.85 4.35
CA ASP A 235 19.83 9.26 4.71
C ASP A 235 19.04 9.56 5.97
N THR A 236 19.42 10.63 6.65
CA THR A 236 18.67 11.23 7.77
C THR A 236 18.46 10.34 9.01
N THR A 237 19.32 9.34 9.22
CA THR A 237 19.24 8.41 10.37
C THR A 237 19.41 9.07 11.75
N TYR A 238 19.87 10.32 11.79
CA TYR A 238 19.93 11.14 13.00
C TYR A 238 18.58 11.79 13.36
N PHE A 239 17.54 11.68 12.53
CA PHE A 239 16.17 12.03 12.91
C PHE A 239 15.44 10.85 13.54
N GLN A 240 14.53 11.13 14.47
CA GLN A 240 13.65 10.12 15.07
C GLN A 240 12.73 9.46 14.03
N GLU A 241 12.35 10.21 12.99
CA GLU A 241 11.62 9.72 11.83
C GLU A 241 12.45 10.06 10.58
N PRO A 242 13.30 9.13 10.08
CA PRO A 242 14.06 9.35 8.85
C PRO A 242 13.12 9.46 7.64
N CYS A 243 13.63 10.02 6.53
CA CYS A 243 12.85 10.13 5.30
C CYS A 243 12.47 8.75 4.75
N GLY A 244 11.21 8.61 4.33
CA GLY A 244 10.71 7.34 3.77
C GLY A 244 10.97 7.20 2.27
N ILE A 245 11.07 8.32 1.55
CA ILE A 245 11.39 8.35 0.11
C ILE A 245 12.41 9.46 -0.12
N GLN A 246 13.43 9.17 -0.92
CA GLN A 246 14.41 10.14 -1.37
C GLN A 246 14.33 10.28 -2.89
N VAL A 247 14.34 11.51 -3.38
CA VAL A 247 14.32 11.84 -4.80
C VAL A 247 15.65 12.50 -5.16
N PHE A 248 16.28 12.02 -6.23
CA PHE A 248 17.47 12.63 -6.82
C PHE A 248 17.24 12.91 -8.30
N HIS A 249 17.64 14.09 -8.75
CA HIS A 249 17.59 14.48 -10.15
C HIS A 249 18.93 15.07 -10.59
N CYS A 250 19.60 14.37 -11.51
CA CYS A 250 20.86 14.82 -12.09
C CYS A 250 20.64 15.90 -13.15
N LEU A 251 21.09 17.12 -12.86
CA LEU A 251 20.95 18.27 -13.75
C LEU A 251 22.13 18.39 -14.72
N ARG A 252 23.33 18.02 -14.24
CA ARG A 252 24.57 18.10 -15.02
C ARG A 252 25.63 17.20 -14.42
N HIS A 253 26.33 16.45 -15.27
CA HIS A 253 27.51 15.69 -14.87
C HIS A 253 28.71 16.09 -15.75
N GLU A 254 29.75 16.64 -15.13
CA GLU A 254 31.01 16.97 -15.79
C GLU A 254 32.15 16.33 -15.01
N GLY A 255 32.85 15.38 -15.63
CA GLY A 255 33.97 14.67 -15.04
C GLY A 255 33.88 13.16 -15.20
N THR A 256 34.70 12.45 -14.43
CA THR A 256 34.78 10.98 -14.37
C THR A 256 34.37 10.49 -12.98
N GLY A 257 33.86 9.26 -12.89
CA GLY A 257 33.32 8.71 -11.64
C GLY A 257 31.88 9.16 -11.35
N GLY A 258 31.51 9.27 -10.08
CA GLY A 258 30.17 9.74 -9.66
C GLY A 258 29.02 8.78 -9.98
N ARG A 259 29.31 7.48 -10.10
CA ARG A 259 28.31 6.44 -10.35
C ARG A 259 27.46 6.21 -9.10
N THR A 260 26.14 6.12 -9.29
CA THR A 260 25.21 5.72 -8.23
C THR A 260 25.40 4.25 -7.88
N LEU A 261 25.36 3.94 -6.58
CA LEU A 261 25.33 2.61 -6.01
C LEU A 261 24.01 2.45 -5.26
N LEU A 262 23.30 1.34 -5.49
CA LEU A 262 22.05 0.97 -4.83
C LEU A 262 22.18 -0.46 -4.28
#